data_AF-A0A9D4DMD9-F1
#
_entry.id   AF-A0A9D4DMD9-F1
#
_cell.length_a   1.000
_cell.length_b   1.000
_cell.length_c   1.000
_cell.angle_alpha   90.00
_cell.angle_beta   90.00
_cell.angle_gamma   90.00
#
_symmetry.space_group_name_H-M   'P 1'
#
loop_
_entity.id
_entity.type
_entity.pdbx_description
1 polymer ?
#
loop_
_entity_poly.entity_id
_entity_poly.type
_entity_poly.pdbx_seq_one_letter_code
_entity_poly.pdbx_strand_id
1 'polypeptide(L)'
;MGETCNKTRILSVVVAALVLVLAAVVAAFIYRETRSINDQIGRHADMRTELNEDTVKDLYPAFFRSQEEQRLFNVSFQQSFYFNRTVIQPTVNSSETCSFSCFPVIMGRKKRQSTIGVQHGCCTSRATFHAPTNHTNLRGQVRTFLQYGSRKQFFTVQSCTALIGCDGCVCSQEKMYAPAVVLKIGVQKADNLDHTEIDIFSFPGCCKCVNT
;
A
#
# COMPACT_ATOMS: atom_id res chain seq x y z
N MET A 1 -63.09 52.02 3.60
CA MET A 1 -61.60 51.95 3.57
C MET A 1 -61.01 51.51 4.92
N GLY A 2 -61.57 50.50 5.61
CA GLY A 2 -61.16 50.17 7.00
C GLY A 2 -60.62 48.75 7.25
N GLU A 3 -60.64 47.84 6.28
CA GLU A 3 -60.42 46.40 6.57
C GLU A 3 -59.00 45.86 6.33
N THR A 4 -58.07 46.67 5.80
CA THR A 4 -56.73 46.19 5.44
C THR A 4 -55.76 46.11 6.64
N CYS A 5 -56.04 46.80 7.75
CA CYS A 5 -55.09 46.93 8.86
C CYS A 5 -55.00 45.69 9.78
N ASN A 6 -56.03 44.84 9.83
CA ASN A 6 -56.04 43.68 10.72
C ASN A 6 -55.39 42.43 10.09
N LYS A 7 -55.44 42.30 8.76
CA LYS A 7 -54.90 41.13 8.03
C LYS A 7 -53.37 41.07 8.06
N THR A 8 -52.69 42.20 8.00
CA THR A 8 -51.22 42.27 8.05
C THR A 8 -50.66 41.86 9.41
N ARG A 9 -51.33 42.21 10.51
CA ARG A 9 -50.95 41.77 11.86
C ARG A 9 -51.08 40.27 12.02
N ILE A 10 -52.22 39.69 11.61
CA ILE A 10 -52.44 38.24 11.68
C ILE A 10 -51.39 37.49 10.84
N LEU A 11 -51.12 37.96 9.62
CA LEU A 11 -50.10 37.36 8.75
C LEU A 11 -48.70 37.40 9.39
N SER A 12 -48.32 38.52 10.02
CA SER A 12 -47.02 38.66 10.67
C SER A 12 -46.84 37.68 11.84
N VAL A 13 -47.89 37.45 12.63
CA VAL A 13 -47.87 36.50 13.75
C VAL A 13 -47.75 35.06 13.23
N VAL A 14 -48.48 34.72 12.17
CA VAL A 14 -48.41 33.38 11.55
C VAL A 14 -47.03 33.10 10.96
N VAL A 15 -46.44 34.08 10.26
CA VAL A 15 -45.08 33.96 9.71
C VAL A 15 -44.05 33.81 10.83
N ALA A 16 -44.13 34.60 11.91
CA ALA A 16 -43.24 34.49 13.06
C ALA A 16 -43.35 33.10 13.74
N ALA A 17 -44.58 32.59 13.90
CA ALA A 17 -44.81 31.26 14.46
C ALA A 17 -44.22 30.15 13.57
N LEU A 18 -44.38 30.24 12.24
CA LEU A 18 -43.79 29.28 11.31
C LEU A 18 -42.26 29.29 11.36
N VAL A 19 -41.64 30.46 11.42
CA VAL A 19 -40.17 30.58 11.52
C VAL A 19 -39.65 29.94 12.82
N LEU A 20 -40.34 30.16 13.95
CA LEU A 20 -39.97 29.54 15.23
C LEU A 20 -40.10 28.02 15.21
N VAL A 21 -41.17 27.49 14.61
CA VAL A 21 -41.33 26.03 14.45
C VAL A 21 -40.24 25.46 13.56
N LEU A 22 -39.91 26.13 12.46
CA LEU A 22 -38.88 25.68 11.53
C LEU A 22 -37.49 25.70 12.19
N ALA A 23 -37.18 26.73 12.97
CA ALA A 23 -35.95 26.80 13.76
C ALA A 23 -35.85 25.67 14.80
N ALA A 24 -36.95 25.36 15.50
CA ALA A 24 -37.00 24.26 16.46
C ALA A 24 -36.79 22.88 15.79
N VAL A 25 -37.38 22.66 14.61
CA VAL A 25 -37.21 21.42 13.84
C VAL A 25 -35.76 21.26 13.36
N VAL A 26 -35.16 22.33 12.84
CA VAL A 26 -33.74 22.31 12.41
C VAL A 26 -32.82 22.06 13.60
N ALA A 27 -33.03 22.72 14.73
CA ALA A 27 -32.24 22.49 15.94
C ALA A 27 -32.36 21.05 16.45
N ALA A 28 -33.58 20.49 16.46
CA ALA A 28 -33.80 19.10 16.84
C ALA A 28 -33.14 18.10 15.88
N PHE A 29 -33.15 18.40 14.57
CA PHE A 29 -32.47 17.59 13.55
C PHE A 29 -30.96 17.61 13.76
N ILE A 30 -30.35 18.78 13.90
CA ILE A 30 -28.90 18.93 14.16
C ILE A 30 -28.51 18.22 15.45
N TYR A 31 -29.30 18.36 16.52
CA TYR A 31 -29.04 17.68 17.79
C TYR A 31 -29.08 16.15 17.66
N ARG A 32 -30.06 15.62 16.92
CA ARG A 32 -30.20 14.18 16.68
C ARG A 32 -29.02 13.64 15.86
N GLU A 33 -28.61 14.34 14.80
CA GLU A 33 -27.49 13.96 13.95
C GLU A 33 -26.17 13.97 14.73
N THR A 34 -25.93 15.04 15.50
CA THR A 34 -24.73 15.20 16.33
C THR A 34 -24.65 14.12 17.41
N ARG A 35 -25.78 13.78 18.04
CA ARG A 35 -25.84 12.69 19.02
C ARG A 35 -25.58 11.33 18.37
N SER A 36 -26.15 11.06 17.19
CA SER A 36 -25.91 9.82 16.44
C SER A 36 -24.42 9.64 16.12
N ILE A 37 -23.75 10.71 15.68
CA ILE A 37 -22.31 10.71 15.39
C ILE A 37 -21.50 10.49 16.69
N ASN A 38 -21.83 11.19 17.78
CA ASN A 38 -21.13 11.01 19.05
C ASN A 38 -21.33 9.61 19.65
N ASP A 39 -22.51 9.01 19.50
CA ASP A 39 -22.79 7.64 19.95
C ASP A 39 -22.00 6.62 19.11
N GLN A 40 -21.80 6.88 17.81
CA GLN A 40 -20.91 6.05 16.99
C GLN A 40 -19.44 6.21 17.38
N ILE A 41 -18.97 7.44 17.60
CA ILE A 41 -17.59 7.71 18.03
C ILE A 41 -17.31 7.10 19.41
N GLY A 42 -18.27 7.20 20.35
CA GLY A 42 -18.15 6.63 21.69
C GLY A 42 -18.07 5.10 21.70
N ARG A 43 -18.82 4.42 20.81
CA ARG A 43 -18.72 2.96 20.64
C ARG A 43 -17.40 2.51 20.01
N HIS A 44 -16.78 3.35 19.18
CA HIS A 44 -15.46 3.09 18.62
C HIS A 44 -14.32 3.39 19.61
N ALA A 45 -14.51 4.34 20.52
CA ALA A 45 -13.49 4.71 21.52
C ALA A 45 -13.38 3.70 22.68
N ASP A 46 -14.45 2.95 22.98
CA ASP A 46 -14.47 1.98 24.08
C ASP A 46 -14.16 0.54 23.64
N MET A 47 -14.03 0.32 22.32
CA MET A 47 -13.48 -0.93 21.80
C MET A 47 -11.96 -0.84 21.83
N ARG A 48 -11.39 -0.86 23.05
CA ARG A 48 -10.00 -1.31 23.25
C ARG A 48 -9.96 -2.80 22.89
N THR A 49 -10.03 -3.08 21.60
CA THR A 49 -9.91 -4.43 21.10
C THR A 49 -8.51 -4.88 21.46
N GLU A 50 -8.42 -5.75 22.47
CA GLU A 50 -7.17 -6.40 22.79
C GLU A 50 -6.62 -7.01 21.50
N LEU A 51 -5.37 -6.68 21.21
CA LEU A 51 -4.77 -7.08 19.95
C LEU A 51 -4.52 -8.59 19.99
N ASN A 52 -5.40 -9.38 19.36
CA ASN A 52 -5.25 -10.82 19.13
C ASN A 52 -4.73 -11.07 17.70
N GLU A 53 -4.09 -12.22 17.46
CA GLU A 53 -3.69 -12.74 16.14
C GLU A 53 -4.85 -12.71 15.15
N ASP A 54 -6.03 -13.17 15.57
CA ASP A 54 -7.22 -13.20 14.70
C ASP A 54 -7.65 -11.78 14.33
N THR A 55 -7.66 -10.86 15.30
CA THR A 55 -8.02 -9.46 15.08
C THR A 55 -7.03 -8.76 14.13
N VAL A 56 -5.73 -9.00 14.28
CA VAL A 56 -4.70 -8.45 13.38
C VAL A 56 -4.87 -8.98 11.96
N LYS A 57 -5.21 -10.27 11.83
CA LYS A 57 -5.46 -10.89 10.52
C LYS A 57 -6.71 -10.32 9.84
N ASP A 58 -7.77 -10.09 10.60
CA ASP A 58 -9.02 -9.55 10.06
C ASP A 58 -8.87 -8.08 9.66
N LEU A 59 -8.10 -7.29 10.42
CA LEU A 59 -7.86 -5.88 10.12
C LEU A 59 -6.81 -5.66 9.01
N TYR A 60 -5.79 -6.52 8.95
CA TYR A 60 -4.67 -6.39 8.04
C TYR A 60 -4.38 -7.69 7.26
N PRO A 61 -5.36 -8.25 6.53
CA PRO A 61 -5.25 -9.58 5.93
C PRO A 61 -4.14 -9.69 4.89
N ALA A 62 -3.74 -8.57 4.27
CA ALA A 62 -2.68 -8.55 3.26
C ALA A 62 -1.26 -8.42 3.84
N PHE A 63 -1.11 -7.97 5.08
CA PHE A 63 0.19 -7.64 5.66
C PHE A 63 0.85 -8.84 6.36
N PHE A 64 0.05 -9.65 7.06
CA PHE A 64 0.56 -10.68 7.95
C PHE A 64 0.40 -12.07 7.35
N ARG A 65 1.51 -12.80 7.26
CA ARG A 65 1.51 -14.20 6.84
C ARG A 65 2.30 -15.05 7.81
N SER A 66 1.93 -16.31 7.93
CA SER A 66 2.81 -17.33 8.49
C SER A 66 3.93 -17.68 7.49
N GLN A 67 4.98 -18.35 7.95
CA GLN A 67 6.06 -18.80 7.08
C GLN A 67 5.56 -19.76 5.98
N GLU A 68 4.58 -20.62 6.31
CA GLU A 68 4.00 -21.55 5.35
C GLU A 68 3.10 -20.85 4.34
N GLU A 69 2.25 -19.91 4.78
CA GLU A 69 1.45 -19.06 3.88
C GLU A 69 2.37 -18.29 2.91
N GLN A 70 3.50 -17.77 3.40
CA GLN A 70 4.49 -17.10 2.56
C GLN A 70 5.16 -18.04 1.56
N ARG A 71 5.46 -19.28 1.96
CA ARG A 71 6.05 -20.30 1.07
C ARG A 71 5.08 -20.61 -0.07
N LEU A 72 3.81 -20.84 0.23
CA LEU A 72 2.75 -21.08 -0.76
C LEU A 72 2.56 -19.87 -1.68
N PHE A 73 2.54 -18.66 -1.11
CA PHE A 73 2.49 -17.43 -1.89
C PHE A 73 3.67 -17.31 -2.84
N ASN A 74 4.89 -17.62 -2.41
CA ASN A 74 6.08 -17.56 -3.27
C ASN A 74 5.97 -18.53 -4.45
N VAL A 75 5.46 -19.76 -4.25
CA VAL A 75 5.23 -20.72 -5.34
C VAL A 75 4.24 -20.16 -6.36
N SER A 76 3.10 -19.67 -5.90
CA SER A 76 2.08 -19.05 -6.77
C SER A 76 2.62 -17.81 -7.49
N PHE A 77 3.31 -16.94 -6.76
CA PHE A 77 3.94 -15.73 -7.31
C PHE A 77 4.92 -16.07 -8.43
N GLN A 78 5.80 -17.06 -8.21
CA GLN A 78 6.76 -17.49 -9.24
C GLN A 78 6.05 -18.06 -10.48
N GLN A 79 4.99 -18.86 -10.30
CA GLN A 79 4.21 -19.37 -11.43
C GLN A 79 3.59 -18.23 -12.24
N SER A 80 2.94 -17.27 -11.57
CA SER A 80 2.30 -16.14 -12.26
C SER A 80 3.30 -15.20 -12.93
N PHE A 81 4.43 -14.91 -12.30
CA PHE A 81 5.42 -13.96 -12.85
C PHE A 81 6.26 -14.55 -13.98
N TYR A 82 6.64 -15.84 -13.89
CA TYR A 82 7.61 -16.43 -14.81
C TYR A 82 6.99 -17.28 -15.93
N PHE A 83 5.79 -17.87 -15.75
CA PHE A 83 5.23 -18.76 -16.77
C PHE A 83 4.37 -18.07 -17.84
N ASN A 84 3.89 -16.84 -17.61
CA ASN A 84 2.87 -16.25 -18.48
C ASN A 84 3.30 -14.99 -19.26
N ARG A 85 4.59 -14.69 -19.35
CA ARG A 85 5.07 -13.66 -20.28
C ARG A 85 5.23 -14.26 -21.66
N THR A 86 4.18 -14.17 -22.48
CA THR A 86 4.36 -14.18 -23.93
C THR A 86 5.39 -13.09 -24.25
N VAL A 87 6.52 -13.50 -24.82
CA VAL A 87 7.54 -12.55 -25.27
C VAL A 87 6.88 -11.73 -26.37
N ILE A 88 6.43 -10.51 -26.03
CA ILE A 88 6.03 -9.53 -27.03
C ILE A 88 7.28 -9.29 -27.87
N GLN A 89 7.30 -9.84 -29.09
CA GLN A 89 8.39 -9.57 -30.01
C GLN A 89 8.38 -8.07 -30.28
N PRO A 90 9.50 -7.36 -30.07
CA PRO A 90 9.52 -5.94 -30.35
C PRO A 90 9.30 -5.75 -31.86
N THR A 91 8.21 -5.06 -32.22
CA THR A 91 7.99 -4.57 -33.58
C THR A 91 8.95 -3.41 -33.79
N VAL A 92 10.20 -3.71 -34.18
CA VAL A 92 11.21 -2.69 -34.43
C VAL A 92 10.95 -2.05 -35.79
N ASN A 93 10.18 -0.96 -35.79
CA ASN A 93 10.12 -0.01 -36.90
C ASN A 93 10.87 1.26 -36.49
N SER A 94 12.20 1.22 -36.41
CA SER A 94 13.01 2.45 -36.42
C SER A 94 14.34 2.22 -37.12
N SER A 95 14.67 3.16 -37.99
CA SER A 95 15.89 3.22 -38.80
C SER A 95 17.11 3.74 -38.02
N GLU A 96 17.07 3.67 -36.70
CA GLU A 96 18.14 4.16 -35.81
C GLU A 96 18.85 2.97 -35.18
N THR A 97 19.98 2.60 -35.77
CA THR A 97 20.84 1.52 -35.31
C THR A 97 21.68 1.97 -34.10
N CYS A 98 21.13 1.87 -32.90
CA CYS A 98 21.96 1.78 -31.70
C CYS A 98 22.57 0.37 -31.67
N SER A 99 23.84 0.23 -32.06
CA SER A 99 24.54 -1.06 -32.05
C SER A 99 24.89 -1.45 -30.62
N PHE A 100 24.08 -2.28 -29.99
CA PHE A 100 24.43 -2.92 -28.73
C PHE A 100 25.33 -4.14 -29.01
N SER A 101 26.64 -4.00 -28.79
CA SER A 101 27.57 -5.13 -28.83
C SER A 101 27.58 -5.84 -27.48
N CYS A 102 26.64 -6.77 -27.27
CA CYS A 102 26.86 -7.82 -26.28
C CYS A 102 27.90 -8.76 -26.89
N PHE A 103 29.11 -8.83 -26.34
CA PHE A 103 30.09 -9.79 -26.84
C PHE A 103 29.46 -11.19 -26.84
N PRO A 104 29.47 -11.91 -27.97
CA PRO A 104 28.93 -13.25 -28.01
C PRO A 104 29.84 -14.12 -27.15
N VAL A 105 29.48 -14.31 -25.89
CA VAL A 105 29.98 -15.46 -25.15
C VAL A 105 29.53 -16.66 -25.97
N ILE A 106 30.48 -17.36 -26.60
CA ILE A 106 30.26 -18.57 -27.38
C ILE A 106 29.81 -19.67 -26.41
N MET A 107 28.57 -19.55 -25.95
CA MET A 107 27.83 -20.59 -25.25
C MET A 107 26.73 -20.96 -26.24
N GLY A 108 26.90 -22.11 -26.91
CA GLY A 108 25.98 -22.57 -27.95
C GLY A 108 24.53 -22.37 -27.54
N ARG A 109 23.68 -21.97 -28.51
CA ARG A 109 22.24 -21.73 -28.37
C ARG A 109 21.57 -22.86 -27.56
N LYS A 110 21.62 -22.78 -26.23
CA LYS A 110 20.75 -23.52 -25.35
C LYS A 110 19.44 -22.76 -25.38
N LYS A 111 18.38 -23.47 -25.80
CA LYS A 111 16.97 -23.10 -25.57
C LYS A 111 16.91 -22.33 -24.25
N ARG A 112 16.32 -21.12 -24.26
CA ARG A 112 16.17 -20.27 -23.06
C ARG A 112 15.47 -21.07 -21.97
N GLN A 113 16.23 -21.79 -21.15
CA GLN A 113 15.78 -22.21 -19.84
C GLN A 113 15.58 -20.91 -19.10
N SER A 114 14.32 -20.62 -18.76
CA SER A 114 13.96 -19.50 -17.91
C SER A 114 14.78 -19.61 -16.62
N THR A 115 15.91 -18.92 -16.58
CA THR A 115 16.69 -18.75 -15.37
C THR A 115 15.84 -17.94 -14.41
N ILE A 116 15.82 -18.37 -13.14
CA ILE A 116 15.04 -17.76 -12.06
C ILE A 116 15.45 -16.29 -11.90
N GLY A 117 14.75 -15.37 -12.57
CA GLY A 117 15.04 -13.92 -12.55
C GLY A 117 14.40 -13.16 -13.70
N VAL A 118 14.21 -11.86 -13.52
CA VAL A 118 13.69 -10.96 -14.56
C VAL A 118 14.86 -10.20 -15.19
N GLN A 119 15.05 -10.37 -16.51
CA GLN A 119 16.13 -9.74 -17.27
C GLN A 119 15.64 -8.46 -17.95
N HIS A 120 16.38 -7.37 -17.76
CA HIS A 120 16.16 -6.05 -18.35
C HIS A 120 17.46 -5.54 -18.99
N GLY A 121 17.65 -5.77 -20.29
CA GLY A 121 18.91 -5.43 -20.97
C GLY A 121 20.10 -6.17 -20.37
N CYS A 122 21.11 -5.42 -19.90
CA CYS A 122 22.30 -5.96 -19.23
C CYS A 122 22.07 -6.39 -17.77
N CYS A 123 20.86 -6.22 -17.22
CA CYS A 123 20.62 -6.37 -15.79
C CYS A 123 19.68 -7.53 -15.47
N THR A 124 19.99 -8.28 -14.42
CA THR A 124 19.16 -9.38 -13.91
C THR A 124 18.72 -9.07 -12.49
N SER A 125 17.40 -9.15 -12.27
CA SER A 125 16.78 -8.98 -10.94
C SER A 125 16.36 -10.32 -10.38
N ARG A 126 16.72 -10.60 -9.12
CA ARG A 126 16.27 -11.81 -8.40
C ARG A 126 15.43 -11.42 -7.20
N ALA A 127 14.14 -11.71 -7.26
CA ALA A 127 13.21 -11.46 -6.17
C ALA A 127 13.37 -12.47 -5.03
N THR A 128 13.31 -11.98 -3.80
CA THR A 128 13.28 -12.73 -2.54
C THR A 128 12.30 -12.06 -1.58
N PHE A 129 11.89 -12.76 -0.52
CA PHE A 129 11.02 -12.18 0.51
C PHE A 129 11.80 -11.99 1.79
N HIS A 130 11.70 -10.79 2.36
CA HIS A 130 12.35 -10.40 3.59
C HIS A 130 11.31 -10.06 4.66
N ALA A 131 11.53 -10.53 5.89
CA ALA A 131 10.69 -10.21 7.05
C ALA A 131 11.54 -9.57 8.16
N PRO A 132 12.04 -8.35 7.94
CA PRO A 132 12.80 -7.60 8.96
C PRO A 132 11.96 -7.34 10.21
N THR A 133 12.63 -7.16 11.35
CA THR A 133 11.99 -6.68 12.59
C THR A 133 11.96 -5.17 12.65
N ASN A 134 13.05 -4.52 12.24
CA ASN A 134 13.18 -3.07 12.23
C ASN A 134 13.62 -2.61 10.83
N HIS A 135 13.18 -1.43 10.43
CA HIS A 135 13.67 -0.79 9.19
C HIS A 135 13.53 0.72 9.26
N THR A 136 14.26 1.43 8.42
CA THR A 136 14.23 2.89 8.38
C THR A 136 13.14 3.36 7.43
N ASN A 137 12.21 4.18 7.91
CA ASN A 137 11.15 4.77 7.09
C ASN A 137 11.69 5.89 6.17
N LEU A 138 10.81 6.46 5.34
CA LEU A 138 11.19 7.57 4.44
C LEU A 138 11.63 8.86 5.16
N ARG A 139 11.35 8.96 6.46
CA ARG A 139 11.74 10.09 7.34
C ARG A 139 13.09 9.86 8.04
N GLY A 140 13.79 8.75 7.75
CA GLY A 140 15.06 8.42 8.38
C GLY A 140 14.92 7.85 9.81
N GLN A 141 13.72 7.52 10.25
CA GLN A 141 13.45 6.97 11.58
C GLN A 141 13.44 5.44 11.53
N VAL A 142 14.12 4.80 12.48
CA VAL A 142 14.04 3.34 12.67
C VAL A 142 12.70 3.02 13.31
N ARG A 143 11.90 2.19 12.64
CA ARG A 143 10.59 1.74 13.11
C ARG A 143 10.60 0.22 13.28
N THR A 144 9.88 -0.26 14.28
CA THR A 144 9.68 -1.68 14.54
C THR A 144 8.40 -2.14 13.85
N PHE A 145 8.51 -3.10 12.94
CA PHE A 145 7.35 -3.74 12.34
C PHE A 145 6.58 -4.51 13.39
N LEU A 146 5.25 -4.40 13.35
CA LEU A 146 4.39 -5.21 14.18
C LEU A 146 4.62 -6.69 13.83
N GLN A 147 4.80 -7.52 14.86
CA GLN A 147 4.87 -8.97 14.77
C GLN A 147 3.92 -9.54 15.82
N TYR A 148 3.18 -10.59 15.45
CA TYR A 148 2.24 -11.22 16.36
C TYR A 148 2.36 -12.74 16.28
N GLY A 149 2.69 -13.38 17.40
CA GLY A 149 2.93 -14.82 17.46
C GLY A 149 3.98 -15.27 16.44
N SER A 150 3.58 -16.18 15.54
CA SER A 150 4.43 -16.68 14.45
C SER A 150 4.28 -15.90 13.13
N ARG A 151 3.36 -14.94 13.07
CA ARG A 151 3.04 -14.17 11.86
C ARG A 151 3.93 -12.95 11.73
N LYS A 152 4.40 -12.73 10.50
CA LYS A 152 5.31 -11.63 10.14
C LYS A 152 4.83 -10.92 8.88
N GLN A 153 5.34 -9.71 8.70
CA GLN A 153 5.17 -8.94 7.47
C GLN A 153 6.31 -9.27 6.52
N PHE A 154 5.97 -9.72 5.32
CA PHE A 154 6.93 -10.11 4.30
C PHE A 154 6.92 -9.10 3.15
N PHE A 155 8.10 -8.57 2.84
CA PHE A 155 8.32 -7.61 1.77
C PHE A 155 9.13 -8.25 0.65
N THR A 156 8.69 -8.03 -0.59
CA THR A 156 9.46 -8.46 -1.75
C THR A 156 10.67 -7.53 -1.91
N VAL A 157 11.87 -8.10 -1.89
CA VAL A 157 13.12 -7.37 -2.18
C VAL A 157 13.78 -8.03 -3.37
N GLN A 158 14.37 -7.27 -4.28
CA GLN A 158 15.15 -7.86 -5.37
C GLN A 158 16.60 -7.41 -5.29
N SER A 159 17.50 -8.34 -5.62
CA SER A 159 18.91 -8.05 -5.82
C SER A 159 19.17 -7.69 -7.27
N CYS A 160 20.12 -6.79 -7.49
CA CYS A 160 20.52 -6.38 -8.82
C CYS A 160 21.91 -6.87 -9.20
N THR A 161 22.00 -7.51 -10.37
CA THR A 161 23.25 -8.05 -10.91
C THR A 161 23.41 -7.67 -12.38
N ALA A 162 24.62 -7.25 -12.76
CA ALA A 162 24.97 -7.00 -14.16
C ALA A 162 25.40 -8.31 -14.83
N LEU A 163 25.04 -8.47 -16.11
CA LEU A 163 25.51 -9.57 -16.94
C LEU A 163 26.96 -9.34 -17.34
N ILE A 164 27.78 -10.38 -17.20
CA ILE A 164 29.19 -10.35 -17.56
C ILE A 164 29.33 -10.06 -19.06
N GLY A 165 30.15 -9.06 -19.42
CA GLY A 165 30.43 -8.69 -20.82
C GLY A 165 29.35 -7.85 -21.51
N CYS A 166 28.48 -7.19 -20.74
CA CYS A 166 27.44 -6.30 -21.26
C CYS A 166 27.75 -4.85 -20.88
N ASP A 167 28.27 -4.08 -21.83
CA ASP A 167 28.72 -2.69 -21.60
C ASP A 167 27.72 -1.65 -22.12
N GLY A 168 26.53 -2.09 -22.55
CA GLY A 168 25.53 -1.21 -23.15
C GLY A 168 24.79 -0.29 -22.17
N CYS A 169 24.88 -0.55 -20.86
CA CYS A 169 24.28 0.27 -19.81
C CYS A 169 24.84 -0.07 -18.42
N VAL A 170 24.62 0.82 -17.46
CA VAL A 170 24.89 0.56 -16.04
C VAL A 170 23.63 0.08 -15.35
N CYS A 171 23.76 -1.00 -14.57
CA CYS A 171 22.66 -1.52 -13.77
C CYS A 171 22.44 -0.68 -12.51
N SER A 172 21.23 -0.15 -12.38
CA SER A 172 20.79 0.62 -11.22
C SER A 172 19.63 -0.07 -10.53
N GLN A 173 19.65 -0.05 -9.20
CA GLN A 173 18.64 -0.67 -8.35
C GLN A 173 17.50 0.33 -8.09
N GLU A 174 16.29 0.01 -8.53
CA GLU A 174 15.12 0.82 -8.20
C GLU A 174 14.73 0.69 -6.74
N LYS A 175 14.00 1.68 -6.25
CA LYS A 175 13.34 1.64 -4.94
C LYS A 175 11.88 1.25 -5.12
N MET A 176 11.44 0.26 -4.36
CA MET A 176 10.04 -0.09 -4.20
C MET A 176 9.55 0.49 -2.87
N TYR A 177 8.36 1.10 -2.87
CA TYR A 177 7.73 1.58 -1.65
C TYR A 177 6.62 0.62 -1.23
N ALA A 178 6.64 0.20 0.03
CA ALA A 178 5.62 -0.66 0.58
C ALA A 178 5.09 -0.09 1.90
N PRO A 179 3.76 -0.08 2.11
CA PRO A 179 3.20 0.21 3.42
C PRO A 179 3.52 -0.95 4.37
N ALA A 180 3.61 -0.65 5.66
CA ALA A 180 3.76 -1.64 6.71
C ALA A 180 3.08 -1.18 8.00
N VAL A 181 2.59 -2.13 8.78
CA VAL A 181 2.07 -1.87 10.12
C VAL A 181 3.22 -1.87 11.11
N VAL A 182 3.41 -0.77 11.83
CA VAL A 182 4.52 -0.56 12.76
C VAL A 182 4.02 -0.19 14.15
N LEU A 183 4.86 -0.40 15.15
CA LEU A 183 4.63 0.15 16.49
C LEU A 183 4.88 1.66 16.47
N LYS A 184 4.04 2.43 17.17
CA LYS A 184 4.27 3.87 17.41
C LYS A 184 5.59 4.10 18.15
N ILE A 185 6.20 5.27 17.95
CA ILE A 185 7.48 5.62 18.58
C ILE A 185 7.33 5.57 20.10
N GLY A 186 8.29 4.94 20.78
CA GLY A 186 8.27 4.78 22.25
C GLY A 186 7.46 3.58 22.73
N VAL A 187 6.75 2.88 21.85
CA VAL A 187 6.01 1.67 22.20
C VAL A 187 6.83 0.43 21.87
N GLN A 188 7.06 -0.43 22.88
CA GLN A 188 7.81 -1.68 22.72
C GLN A 188 6.92 -2.86 22.32
N LYS A 189 5.64 -2.83 22.70
CA LYS A 189 4.65 -3.89 22.43
C LYS A 189 3.27 -3.27 22.19
N ALA A 190 2.57 -3.75 21.17
CA ALA A 190 1.19 -3.35 20.93
C ALA A 190 0.24 -4.22 21.75
N ASP A 191 -0.39 -3.63 22.76
CA ASP A 191 -1.46 -4.26 23.54
C ASP A 191 -2.84 -3.93 22.94
N ASN A 192 -2.93 -2.84 22.16
CA ASN A 192 -4.11 -2.38 21.46
C ASN A 192 -3.73 -1.83 20.07
N LEU A 193 -4.74 -1.56 19.24
CA LEU A 193 -4.54 -0.99 17.91
C LEU A 193 -3.99 0.45 17.93
N ASP A 194 -4.28 1.22 18.98
CA ASP A 194 -3.79 2.59 19.13
C ASP A 194 -2.27 2.65 19.30
N HIS A 195 -1.63 1.55 19.65
CA HIS A 195 -0.17 1.42 19.70
C HIS A 195 0.47 1.17 18.34
N THR A 196 -0.34 1.02 17.29
CA THR A 196 0.09 0.73 15.93
C THR A 196 -0.19 1.89 14.98
N GLU A 197 0.58 1.98 13.91
CA GLU A 197 0.30 2.89 12.80
C GLU A 197 0.80 2.27 11.48
N ILE A 198 0.32 2.79 10.35
CA ILE A 198 0.83 2.41 9.03
C ILE A 198 1.86 3.45 8.61
N ASP A 199 3.04 3.00 8.20
CA ASP A 199 4.09 3.85 7.65
C ASP A 199 4.62 3.26 6.33
N ILE A 200 5.34 4.06 5.55
CA ILE A 200 5.85 3.68 4.23
C ILE A 200 7.36 3.48 4.30
N PHE A 201 7.83 2.40 3.70
CA PHE A 201 9.22 1.99 3.71
C PHE A 201 9.76 1.83 2.30
N SER A 202 11.05 2.09 2.15
CA SER A 202 11.78 1.86 0.90
C SER A 202 12.51 0.53 0.97
N PHE A 203 12.30 -0.30 -0.05
CA PHE A 203 12.96 -1.58 -0.24
C PHE A 203 13.65 -1.64 -1.62
N PRO A 204 14.72 -2.44 -1.77
CA PRO A 204 15.30 -2.71 -3.08
C PRO A 204 14.27 -3.36 -4.03
N GLY A 205 13.92 -2.64 -5.09
CA GLY A 205 12.97 -3.02 -6.14
C GLY A 205 13.61 -3.82 -7.27
N CYS A 206 13.23 -3.59 -8.53
CA CYS A 206 13.86 -4.24 -9.69
C CYS A 206 15.15 -3.55 -10.16
N CYS A 207 15.95 -4.24 -10.97
CA CYS A 207 17.02 -3.61 -11.74
C CYS A 207 16.46 -2.82 -12.92
N LYS A 208 17.08 -1.68 -13.18
CA LYS A 208 17.01 -0.98 -14.46
C LYS A 208 18.38 -0.89 -15.11
N CYS A 209 18.37 -0.96 -16.43
CA CYS A 209 19.49 -0.70 -17.31
C CYS A 209 19.43 0.79 -17.67
N VAL A 210 20.42 1.58 -17.22
CA VAL A 210 20.49 3.03 -17.43
C VAL A 210 21.61 3.32 -18.42
N ASN A 211 21.29 3.98 -19.53
CA ASN A 211 22.29 4.39 -20.51
C ASN A 211 23.28 5.36 -19.85
N THR A 212 24.57 5.09 -20.04
CA THR A 212 25.67 5.98 -19.64
C THR A 212 25.95 7.02 -20.70
#